data_AF-A0A7C9G6V0-F1
#
_entry.id   AF-A0A7C9G6V0-F1
#
_cell.length_a   1.000
_cell.length_b   1.000
_cell.length_c   1.000
_cell.angle_alpha   90.00
_cell.angle_beta   90.00
_cell.angle_gamma   90.00
#
_symmetry.space_group_name_H-M   'P 1'
#
loop_
_entity.id
_entity.type
_entity.pdbx_description
1 polymer ?
#
loop_
_entity_poly.entity_id
_entity_poly.type
_entity_poly.pdbx_seq_one_letter_code
_entity_poly.pdbx_strand_id
1 'polypeptide(L)'
;MTHSKKKPNTEKTITLRVTRHQYNRVSQAAEDKNMNNSAFIRSIVDDKLNQQDTNEKIDSLERRLEKRIFKMVSAIAGLDENQRLQAKKKYLSNLAPKGK
;
A
#
# COMPACT_ATOMS: atom_id res chain seq x y z
N MET A 1 22.91 36.09 -0.02
CA MET A 1 21.85 35.24 0.55
C MET A 1 22.14 33.79 0.20
N THR A 2 22.61 32.99 1.16
CA THR A 2 22.95 31.57 0.94
C THR A 2 21.81 30.70 1.46
N HIS A 3 21.09 30.04 0.57
CA HIS A 3 20.07 29.06 0.94
C HIS A 3 20.74 27.81 1.51
N SER A 4 20.73 27.67 2.83
CA SER A 4 21.09 26.43 3.52
C SER A 4 20.10 25.33 3.11
N LYS A 5 20.53 24.41 2.24
CA LYS A 5 19.79 23.18 1.94
C LYS A 5 19.77 22.34 3.21
N LYS A 6 18.64 22.32 3.93
CA LYS A 6 18.41 21.41 5.05
C LYS A 6 18.62 19.97 4.55
N LYS A 7 19.64 19.28 5.06
CA LYS A 7 19.81 17.84 4.85
C LYS A 7 18.56 17.14 5.42
N PRO A 8 17.89 16.25 4.68
CA PRO A 8 16.75 15.53 5.21
C PRO A 8 17.25 14.64 6.36
N ASN A 9 16.89 15.02 7.59
CA ASN A 9 17.19 14.23 8.78
C ASN A 9 16.38 12.92 8.68
N THR A 10 17.03 11.88 8.16
CA THR A 10 16.42 10.59 7.80
C THR A 10 16.58 9.54 8.90
N GLU A 11 17.18 9.90 10.03
CA GLU A 11 17.28 9.01 11.19
C GLU A 11 15.95 9.00 11.96
N LYS A 12 15.02 8.15 11.53
CA LYS A 12 13.83 7.82 12.30
C LYS A 12 14.24 6.85 13.42
N THR A 13 14.27 7.34 14.65
CA THR A 13 14.46 6.49 15.83
C THR A 13 13.21 5.65 16.06
N ILE A 14 13.37 4.32 16.10
CA ILE A 14 12.29 3.38 16.38
C ILE A 14 12.47 2.84 17.79
N THR A 15 11.52 3.15 18.67
CA THR A 15 11.46 2.57 20.01
C THR A 15 10.40 1.49 20.03
N LEU A 16 10.79 0.26 20.37
CA LEU A 16 9.89 -0.89 20.42
C LEU A 16 9.88 -1.49 21.82
N ARG A 17 8.69 -1.71 22.38
CA ARG A 17 8.51 -2.51 23.60
C ARG A 17 8.05 -3.91 23.21
N VAL A 18 8.83 -4.91 23.61
CA VAL A 18 8.53 -6.33 23.38
C VAL A 18 8.67 -7.12 24.66
N THR A 19 7.97 -8.25 24.73
CA THR A 19 8.21 -9.22 25.80
C THR A 19 9.55 -9.93 25.58
N ARG A 20 10.13 -10.48 26.64
CA ARG A 20 11.40 -11.24 26.55
C ARG A 20 11.34 -12.37 25.51
N HIS A 21 10.22 -13.09 25.47
CA HIS A 21 10.02 -14.18 24.52
C HIS A 21 9.97 -13.67 23.07
N GLN A 22 9.34 -12.53 22.80
CA GLN A 22 9.35 -11.90 21.48
C GLN A 22 10.76 -11.44 21.08
N TYR A 23 11.50 -10.85 22.01
CA TYR A 23 12.89 -10.44 21.77
C TYR A 23 13.78 -11.64 21.40
N ASN A 24 13.67 -12.76 22.12
CA ASN A 24 14.44 -13.96 21.83
C ASN A 24 14.18 -14.51 20.42
N ARG A 25 12.92 -14.47 19.95
CA ARG A 25 12.58 -14.86 18.58
C ARG A 25 13.23 -13.95 17.54
N VAL A 26 13.26 -12.64 17.81
CA VAL A 26 13.91 -11.66 16.94
C VAL A 26 15.42 -11.90 16.91
N SER A 27 16.05 -12.15 18.06
CA SER A 27 17.47 -12.48 18.15
C SER A 27 17.82 -13.74 17.36
N GLN A 28 17.05 -14.82 17.55
CA GLN A 28 17.28 -16.07 16.81
C GLN A 28 17.17 -15.86 15.30
N ALA A 29 16.12 -15.17 14.85
CA ALA A 29 15.92 -14.91 13.42
C ALA A 29 17.00 -13.97 12.84
N ALA A 30 17.57 -13.08 13.65
CA ALA A 30 18.69 -12.23 13.26
C ALA A 30 19.99 -13.04 13.15
N GLU A 31 20.24 -13.97 14.08
CA GLU A 31 21.36 -14.92 14.03
C GLU A 31 21.29 -15.82 12.79
N ASP A 32 20.12 -16.38 12.49
CA ASP A 32 19.91 -17.23 11.30
C ASP A 32 20.24 -16.49 9.99
N LYS A 33 20.05 -15.16 9.98
CA LYS A 33 20.36 -14.29 8.84
C LYS A 33 21.74 -13.64 8.91
N ASN A 34 22.56 -13.98 9.92
CA ASN A 34 23.85 -13.34 10.20
C ASN A 34 23.77 -11.80 10.28
N MET A 35 22.73 -11.28 10.92
CA MET A 35 22.47 -9.85 11.06
C MET A 35 22.42 -9.44 12.53
N ASN A 36 22.77 -8.19 12.84
CA ASN A 36 22.51 -7.61 14.15
C ASN A 36 21.00 -7.43 14.34
N ASN A 37 20.49 -7.72 15.54
CA ASN A 37 19.10 -7.50 15.95
C ASN A 37 18.53 -6.14 15.51
N SER A 38 19.30 -5.06 15.66
CA SER A 38 18.86 -3.71 15.27
C SER A 38 18.72 -3.56 13.75
N ALA A 39 19.62 -4.15 12.97
CA ALA A 39 19.55 -4.17 11.50
C ALA A 39 18.38 -5.04 11.02
N PHE A 40 18.14 -6.18 11.67
CA PHE A 40 17.02 -7.06 11.36
C PHE A 40 15.66 -6.41 11.68
N ILE A 41 15.54 -5.70 12.80
CA ILE A 41 14.32 -4.95 13.11
C ILE A 41 14.06 -3.86 12.05
N ARG A 42 15.11 -3.14 11.62
CA ARG A 42 14.99 -2.13 10.56
C ARG A 42 14.55 -2.76 9.24
N SER A 43 15.15 -3.88 8.83
CA SER A 43 14.76 -4.55 7.59
C SER A 43 13.30 -4.98 7.59
N ILE A 44 12.78 -5.49 8.72
CA ILE A 44 11.35 -5.85 8.82
C ILE A 44 10.45 -4.61 8.67
N VAL A 45 10.83 -3.50 9.30
CA VAL A 45 10.05 -2.25 9.19
C VAL A 45 10.08 -1.72 7.77
N ASP A 46 11.24 -1.72 7.12
CA ASP A 46 11.40 -1.29 5.74
C ASP A 46 10.63 -2.21 4.77
N ASP A 47 10.70 -3.52 4.96
CA ASP A 47 9.92 -4.50 4.19
C ASP A 47 8.42 -4.24 4.32
N LYS A 48 7.94 -3.95 5.54
CA LYS A 48 6.53 -3.64 5.77
C LYS A 48 6.11 -2.34 5.08
N LEU A 49 6.95 -1.30 5.14
CA LEU A 49 6.68 -0.03 4.45
C LEU A 49 6.65 -0.23 2.93
N ASN A 50 7.59 -0.99 2.39
CA ASN A 50 7.63 -1.34 0.96
C ASN A 50 6.42 -2.17 0.54
N GLN A 51 5.94 -3.09 1.39
CA GLN A 51 4.70 -3.84 1.15
C GLN A 51 3.47 -2.92 1.15
N GLN A 52 3.41 -1.93 2.03
CA GLN A 52 2.32 -0.95 2.03
C GLN A 52 2.28 -0.14 0.73
N ASP A 53 3.44 0.38 0.28
CA ASP A 53 3.55 1.09 -1.00
C ASP A 53 3.17 0.18 -2.20
N THR A 54 3.57 -1.09 -2.13
CA THR A 54 3.19 -2.09 -3.15
C THR A 54 1.69 -2.30 -3.20
N ASN A 55 1.01 -2.42 -2.05
CA ASN A 55 -0.44 -2.58 -1.99
C ASN A 55 -1.17 -1.35 -2.54
N GLU A 56 -0.73 -0.13 -2.20
CA GLU A 56 -1.28 1.10 -2.75
C GLU A 56 -1.16 1.15 -4.28
N LYS A 57 -0.02 0.66 -4.80
CA LYS A 57 0.21 0.56 -6.25
C LYS A 57 -0.69 -0.48 -6.91
N ILE A 58 -0.92 -1.63 -6.25
CA ILE A 58 -1.86 -2.65 -6.73
C ILE A 58 -3.28 -2.08 -6.79
N ASP A 59 -3.75 -1.44 -5.73
CA ASP A 59 -5.08 -0.82 -5.70
C ASP A 59 -5.27 0.21 -6.83
N SER A 60 -4.23 1.00 -7.11
CA SER A 60 -4.22 1.95 -8.21
C SER A 60 -4.32 1.27 -9.58
N LEU A 61 -3.61 0.15 -9.77
CA LEU A 61 -3.66 -0.64 -11.00
C LEU A 61 -5.02 -1.29 -11.20
N GLU A 62 -5.62 -1.85 -10.15
CA GLU A 62 -6.94 -2.46 -10.20
C GLU A 62 -8.01 -1.44 -10.61
N ARG A 63 -8.02 -0.25 -9.99
CA ARG A 63 -8.94 0.84 -10.38
C ARG A 63 -8.76 1.26 -11.84
N ARG A 64 -7.53 1.25 -12.35
CA ARG A 64 -7.24 1.55 -13.76
C ARG A 64 -7.76 0.46 -14.70
N LEU A 65 -7.59 -0.81 -14.31
CA LEU A 65 -8.10 -1.95 -15.07
C LEU A 65 -9.62 -1.95 -15.11
N GLU A 66 -10.27 -1.79 -13.96
CA GLU A 66 -11.72 -1.69 -13.82
C GLU A 66 -12.30 -0.59 -14.74
N LYS A 67 -11.69 0.60 -14.75
CA LYS A 67 -12.08 1.70 -15.65
C LYS A 67 -11.93 1.34 -17.13
N ARG A 68 -10.87 0.61 -17.50
CA ARG A 68 -10.65 0.17 -18.89
C ARG A 68 -11.67 -0.91 -19.29
N ILE A 69 -11.92 -1.87 -18.42
CA ILE A 69 -12.91 -2.94 -18.64
C ILE A 69 -14.30 -2.31 -18.81
N PHE A 70 -14.70 -1.41 -17.91
CA PHE A 70 -15.98 -0.72 -18.02
C PHE A 70 -16.11 0.02 -19.36
N LYS A 71 -15.03 0.70 -19.83
CA LYS A 71 -15.03 1.38 -21.13
C LYS A 71 -15.17 0.39 -22.30
N MET A 72 -14.44 -0.73 -22.27
CA MET A 72 -14.53 -1.75 -23.31
C MET A 72 -15.92 -2.38 -23.37
N VAL A 73 -16.47 -2.80 -22.23
CA VAL A 73 -17.80 -3.39 -22.14
C VAL A 73 -18.87 -2.40 -22.59
N SER A 74 -18.78 -1.13 -22.18
CA SER A 74 -19.71 -0.09 -22.65
C SER A 74 -19.66 0.11 -24.16
N ALA A 75 -18.47 0.03 -24.75
CA ALA A 75 -18.28 0.18 -26.19
C ALA A 75 -18.82 -1.04 -26.96
N ILE A 76 -18.54 -2.26 -26.48
CA ILE A 76 -19.05 -3.52 -27.08
C ILE A 76 -20.59 -3.56 -27.01
N ALA A 77 -21.16 -3.11 -25.90
CA ALA A 77 -22.61 -3.02 -25.72
C ALA A 77 -23.26 -1.87 -26.50
N GLY A 78 -22.48 -1.04 -27.21
CA GLY A 78 -23.00 0.08 -27.99
C GLY A 78 -23.71 1.15 -27.15
N LEU A 79 -23.32 1.32 -25.88
CA LEU A 79 -23.99 2.27 -24.99
C LEU A 79 -23.75 3.71 -25.43
N ASP A 80 -24.84 4.47 -25.56
CA ASP A 80 -24.78 5.93 -25.69
C ASP A 80 -24.22 6.58 -24.41
N GLU A 81 -23.69 7.80 -24.51
CA GLU A 81 -23.02 8.49 -23.40
C GLU A 81 -23.93 8.60 -22.16
N ASN A 82 -25.22 8.87 -22.36
CA ASN A 82 -26.20 8.92 -21.27
C ASN A 82 -26.41 7.55 -20.61
N GLN A 83 -26.47 6.47 -21.39
CA GLN A 83 -26.62 5.11 -20.87
C GLN A 83 -25.35 4.66 -20.13
N ARG A 84 -24.17 5.04 -20.64
CA ARG A 84 -22.88 4.81 -20.00
C ARG A 84 -22.80 5.51 -18.64
N LEU A 85 -23.25 6.76 -18.54
CA LEU A 85 -23.30 7.53 -17.29
C LEU A 85 -24.26 6.89 -16.27
N GLN A 86 -25.44 6.45 -16.71
CA GLN A 86 -26.39 5.73 -15.85
C GLN A 86 -25.83 4.39 -15.36
N ALA A 87 -25.20 3.60 -16.24
CA ALA A 87 -24.56 2.34 -15.88
C ALA A 87 -23.42 2.55 -14.88
N LYS A 88 -22.61 3.60 -15.06
CA LYS A 88 -21.55 3.97 -14.12
C LYS A 88 -22.12 4.35 -12.75
N LYS A 89 -23.19 5.15 -12.72
CA LYS A 89 -23.86 5.56 -11.47
C LYS A 89 -24.40 4.34 -10.71
N LYS A 90 -25.05 3.41 -11.41
CA LYS A 90 -25.59 2.16 -10.85
C LYS A 90 -24.48 1.22 -10.34
N TYR A 91 -23.39 1.13 -11.08
CA TYR A 91 -22.23 0.35 -10.68
C TYR A 91 -21.59 0.89 -9.39
N LEU A 92 -21.35 2.21 -9.32
CA LEU A 92 -20.81 2.85 -8.12
C LEU A 92 -21.74 2.75 -6.91
N SER A 93 -23.06 2.82 -7.10
CA SER A 93 -24.02 2.64 -6.00
C SER A 93 -24.06 1.21 -5.47
N ASN A 94 -23.75 0.22 -6.31
CA ASN A 94 -23.67 -1.19 -5.90
C ASN A 94 -22.35 -1.53 -5.19
N LEU A 95 -21.29 -0.77 -5.46
CA LEU A 95 -19.97 -0.89 -4.82
C LEU A 95 -19.90 -0.21 -3.45
N ALA A 96 -20.74 0.81 -3.20
CA ALA A 96 -20.81 1.41 -1.87
C ALA A 96 -21.23 0.32 -0.87
N PRO A 97 -20.47 0.10 0.23
CA PRO A 97 -20.85 -0.90 1.22
C PRO A 97 -22.25 -0.54 1.70
N LYS A 98 -23.21 -1.47 1.54
CA LYS A 98 -24.49 -1.36 2.24
C LYS A 98 -24.15 -1.32 3.71
N GLY A 99 -24.19 -0.12 4.30
CA GLY A 99 -23.98 0.09 5.72
C GLY A 99 -24.81 -0.93 6.49
N LYS A 100 -24.11 -1.78 7.25
CA LYS A 100 -24.70 -2.58 8.30
C LYS A 100 -24.38 -1.90 9.62
#